data_AF-A0A2R6BNX6-F1
#
_entry.id   AF-A0A2R6BNX6-F1
#
_cell.length_a   1.000
_cell.length_b   1.000
_cell.length_c   1.000
_cell.angle_alpha   90.00
_cell.angle_beta   90.00
_cell.angle_gamma   90.00
#
_symmetry.space_group_name_H-M   'P 1'
#
loop_
_entity.id
_entity.type
_entity.pdbx_description
1 polymer ?
#
loop_
_entity_poly.entity_id
_entity_poly.type
_entity_poly.pdbx_seq_one_letter_code
_entity_poly.pdbx_strand_id
1 'polypeptide(L)' 'MRASRVMLLSYLGMVGVPILLWLIAIMSPLNQTATAREVLGFLAALGAIVFGLVGIRDAYVHGS' A
#
# COMPACT_ATOMS: atom_id res chain seq x y z
N MET A 1 -0.10 -17.50 -17.47
CA MET A 1 0.71 -17.26 -16.25
C MET A 1 -0.24 -17.11 -15.07
N ARG A 2 -0.28 -18.06 -14.12
CA ARG A 2 -1.12 -17.90 -12.92
C ARG A 2 -0.42 -16.89 -12.00
N ALA A 3 -1.02 -15.72 -11.79
CA ALA A 3 -0.51 -14.75 -10.84
C ALA A 3 -0.43 -15.42 -9.45
N SER A 4 0.78 -15.54 -8.91
CA SER A 4 0.95 -16.04 -7.55
C SER A 4 0.31 -15.03 -6.58
N ARG A 5 -0.23 -15.50 -5.47
CA ARG A 5 -0.84 -14.63 -4.44
C ARG A 5 0.15 -13.57 -3.96
N VAL A 6 1.44 -13.90 -3.91
CA VAL A 6 2.52 -12.97 -3.56
C VAL A 6 2.64 -11.87 -4.61
N MET A 7 2.63 -12.24 -5.90
CA MET A 7 2.70 -11.29 -7.01
C MET A 7 1.53 -10.28 -6.98
N LEU A 8 0.33 -10.75 -6.65
CA LEU A 8 -0.85 -9.89 -6.53
C LEU A 8 -0.74 -8.91 -5.34
N LEU A 9 -0.19 -9.36 -4.21
CA LEU A 9 0.11 -8.49 -3.06
C LEU A 9 1.17 -7.45 -3.40
N SER A 10 2.21 -7.83 -4.16
CA SER A 10 3.23 -6.88 -4.63
C SER A 10 2.62 -5.79 -5.51
N TYR A 11 1.77 -6.15 -6.48
CA TYR A 11 1.11 -5.15 -7.33
C TYR A 11 0.15 -4.26 -6.54
N LEU A 12 -0.63 -4.82 -5.61
CA LEU A 12 -1.51 -4.05 -4.75
C LEU A 12 -0.75 -3.07 -3.86
N GLY A 13 0.39 -3.47 -3.30
CA GLY A 13 1.24 -2.57 -2.52
C GLY A 13 1.86 -1.46 -3.38
N MET A 14 2.42 -1.84 -4.53
CA MET A 14 3.12 -0.92 -5.43
C MET A 14 2.22 0.17 -6.01
N VAL A 15 0.96 -0.16 -6.32
CA VAL A 15 0.01 0.78 -6.94
C VAL A 15 -1.01 1.32 -5.93
N GLY A 16 -1.52 0.46 -5.05
CA GLY A 16 -2.56 0.81 -4.09
C GLY A 16 -2.09 1.81 -3.03
N VAL A 17 -0.88 1.64 -2.47
CA VAL A 17 -0.37 2.57 -1.44
C VAL A 17 -0.22 3.99 -2.00
N PRO A 18 0.41 4.22 -3.17
CA PRO A 18 0.44 5.55 -3.79
C PRO A 18 -0.94 6.15 -4.07
N ILE A 19 -1.91 5.34 -4.52
CA ILE A 19 -3.28 5.80 -4.77
C ILE A 19 -3.94 6.28 -3.46
N LEU A 20 -3.79 5.51 -2.37
CA LEU A 20 -4.33 5.89 -1.07
C LEU A 20 -3.71 7.20 -0.56
N LEU A 21 -2.39 7.35 -0.69
CA LEU A 21 -1.69 8.59 -0.33
C LEU A 21 -2.14 9.79 -1.18
N TRP A 22 -2.37 9.58 -2.48
CA TRP A 22 -2.86 10.61 -3.37
C TRP A 22 -4.29 11.06 -3.01
N LEU A 23 -5.17 10.12 -2.68
CA LEU A 23 -6.53 10.43 -2.20
C LEU A 23 -6.49 11.24 -0.89
N ILE A 24 -5.62 10.87 0.06
CA ILE A 24 -5.43 11.64 1.29
C ILE A 24 -4.97 13.06 0.98
N ALA A 25 -4.03 13.24 0.04
CA ALA A 25 -3.54 14.55 -0.36
C ALA A 25 -4.65 15.43 -0.95
N ILE A 26 -5.50 14.89 -1.83
CA ILE A 26 -6.66 15.61 -2.40
C ILE A 26 -7.67 16.00 -1.33
N MET A 27 -7.91 15.11 -0.37
CA MET A 27 -8.85 15.36 0.73
C MET A 27 -8.28 16.31 1.79
N SER A 28 -6.97 16.56 1.77
CA SER A 28 -6.28 17.35 2.78
C SER A 28 -6.87 18.75 3.06
N PRO A 29 -7.25 19.55 2.04
CA PRO A 29 -7.89 20.85 2.27
C PRO A 29 -9.34 20.78 2.75
N LEU A 30 -9.98 19.59 2.75
CA LEU A 30 -11.38 19.42 3.10
C LEU A 30 -11.52 19.02 4.58
N ASN A 31 -11.79 19.99 5.46
CA ASN A 31 -11.92 19.75 6.91
C ASN A 31 -12.97 18.68 7.29
N GLN A 32 -14.02 18.53 6.47
CA GLN A 32 -15.09 17.55 6.68
C GLN A 32 -14.65 16.09 6.44
N THR A 33 -13.44 15.87 5.91
CA THR A 33 -12.96 14.54 5.51
C THR A 33 -11.94 13.94 6.48
N ALA A 34 -11.80 14.49 7.69
CA ALA A 34 -10.81 14.04 8.69
C ALA A 34 -10.87 12.52 8.93
N THR A 35 -12.05 11.97 9.23
CA THR A 35 -12.24 10.53 9.46
C THR A 35 -11.88 9.69 8.23
N ALA A 36 -12.23 10.16 7.03
CA ALA A 36 -11.90 9.44 5.80
C ALA A 36 -10.38 9.40 5.54
N ARG A 37 -9.68 10.51 5.78
CA ARG A 37 -8.22 10.57 5.68
C ARG A 37 -7.54 9.66 6.69
N GLU A 38 -8.03 9.57 7.92
CA GLU A 38 -7.51 8.65 8.93
C GLU A 38 -7.66 7.18 8.50
N VAL A 39 -8.84 6.81 8.01
CA VAL A 39 -9.08 5.44 7.51
C VAL A 39 -8.18 5.13 6.31
N LEU A 40 -8.09 6.03 5.34
CA LEU A 40 -7.19 5.86 4.20
C LEU A 40 -5.73 5.79 4.63
N GLY A 41 -5.33 6.59 5.62
CA GLY A 41 -3.97 6.58 6.19
C GLY A 41 -3.64 5.26 6.87
N PHE A 42 -4.59 4.72 7.63
CA PHE A 42 -4.45 3.39 8.24
C PHE A 42 -4.32 2.28 7.19
N LEU A 43 -5.14 2.33 6.13
CA LEU A 43 -5.04 1.37 5.01
C LEU A 43 -3.71 1.51 4.26
N ALA A 44 -3.23 2.73 4.03
CA ALA A 44 -1.95 2.98 3.39
C ALA A 44 -0.78 2.44 4.24
N ALA A 45 -0.84 2.64 5.57
CA ALA A 45 0.15 2.10 6.50
C ALA A 45 0.17 0.56 6.49
N LEU A 46 -1.00 -0.09 6.55
CA LEU A 46 -1.10 -1.54 6.44
C LEU A 46 -0.55 -2.06 5.11
N GLY A 47 -0.92 -1.42 4.00
CA GLY A 47 -0.43 -1.76 2.67
C GLY A 47 1.09 -1.63 2.57
N ALA A 48 1.67 -0.57 3.13
CA ALA A 48 3.11 -0.35 3.16
C ALA A 48 3.85 -1.41 3.97
N ILE A 49 3.31 -1.81 5.13
CA ILE A 49 3.89 -2.88 5.96
C ILE A 49 3.88 -4.20 5.19
N VAL A 50 2.73 -4.59 4.63
CA VAL A 50 2.61 -5.84 3.86
C VAL A 50 3.54 -5.84 2.66
N PHE A 51 3.59 -4.74 1.91
CA PHE A 51 4.47 -4.61 0.76
C PHE A 51 5.95 -4.67 1.15
N GLY A 52 6.34 -4.01 2.24
CA GLY A 52 7.69 -4.06 2.78
C GLY A 52 8.09 -5.48 3.19
N LEU A 53 7.21 -6.22 3.87
CA LEU A 53 7.47 -7.61 4.24
C LEU A 53 7.64 -8.54 3.03
N VAL A 54 6.82 -8.35 1.99
CA VAL A 54 6.95 -9.09 0.73
C VAL A 54 8.29 -8.76 0.06
N GLY A 55 8.67 -7.47 0.00
CA GLY A 55 9.94 -7.03 -0.56
C GLY A 55 11.14 -7.59 0.18
N ILE A 56 11.12 -7.58 1.52
CA ILE A 56 12.17 -8.20 2.35
C ILE A 56 12.26 -9.69 2.06
N ARG A 57 11.13 -10.41 2.06
CA ARG A 57 11.09 -11.85 1.78
C ARG A 57 11.64 -12.17 0.40
N ASP A 58 11.27 -11.42 -0.62
CA ASP A 58 11.78 -11.63 -1.98
C ASP A 58 13.28 -11.31 -2.07
N ALA A 59 13.76 -10.28 -1.36
CA ALA A 59 15.18 -9.97 -1.24
C ALA A 59 15.98 -11.07 -0.51
N TYR A 60 15.38 -11.84 0.40
CA TYR A 60 16.06 -12.99 1.01
C TYR A 60 15.97 -14.27 0.17
N VAL A 61 14.86 -14.51 -0.52
CA VAL A 61 14.65 -15.72 -1.33
C VAL A 61 15.40 -15.65 -2.66
N HIS A 62 15.45 -14.47 -3.27
CA HIS A 62 16.13 -14.23 -4.54
C HIS A 62 17.40 -13.38 -4.35
N GLY A 63 17.82 -13.16 -3.10
CA GLY A 63 19.04 -12.44 -2.73
C GLY A 63 20.28 -13.31 -2.80
N SER A 64 20.53 -13.84 -3.99
CA SER A 64 21.84 -13.99 -4.66
C SER A 64 21.57 -14.53 -6.06
#